data_AF-M0MEW6-F1
#
_entry.id   AF-M0MEW6-F1
#
_cell.length_a   1.000
_cell.length_b   1.000
_cell.length_c   1.000
_cell.angle_alpha   90.00
_cell.angle_beta   90.00
_cell.angle_gamma   90.00
#
_symmetry.space_group_name_H-M   'P 1'
#
loop_
_entity.id
_entity.type
_entity.pdbx_description
1 polymer ?
#
loop_
_entity_poly.entity_id
_entity_poly.type
_entity_poly.pdbx_seq_one_letter_code
_entity_poly.pdbx_strand_id
1 'polypeptide(L)'
;MDGGIVAENGTGTETGAETGTTEPRADPQSRNTDRRYGGCITTHDAPLPRTTHRAPTDPTNPDIRSLRMDYPPLRDYGVIGNDDRCALVSRAGSIDWCCFPHLEDASVFARILDADSGGHFSISPTTASESSHRYVDRTNLLETTFETAGGQATVTDFMPLRDGEDHDDDFQQSIYRVLECERGSVDLGLEFAPRFDYALSLIHISDG
;
A
#
# COMPACT_ATOMS: atom_id res chain seq x y z
N MET A 1 -1.02 11.22 -25.50
CA MET A 1 -1.02 12.34 -24.52
C MET A 1 -0.76 11.65 -23.20
N ASP A 2 0.50 11.35 -22.96
CA ASP A 2 0.95 10.49 -21.88
C ASP A 2 1.40 11.41 -20.75
N GLY A 3 0.48 11.66 -19.81
CA GLY A 3 0.74 12.43 -18.60
C GLY A 3 1.25 11.51 -17.52
N GLY A 4 2.55 11.22 -17.55
CA GLY A 4 3.22 10.49 -16.48
C GLY A 4 3.78 11.46 -15.44
N ILE A 5 3.50 11.23 -14.16
CA ILE A 5 4.07 11.99 -13.05
C ILE A 5 5.50 11.49 -12.81
N VAL A 6 6.49 12.40 -12.82
CA VAL A 6 7.90 12.12 -12.51
C VAL A 6 8.27 12.87 -11.23
N ALA A 7 8.80 12.16 -10.22
CA ALA A 7 9.31 12.74 -9.00
C ALA A 7 10.82 12.53 -8.93
N GLU A 8 11.61 13.62 -9.03
CA GLU A 8 13.07 13.60 -8.86
C GLU A 8 13.46 14.21 -7.51
N ASN A 9 14.40 13.55 -6.81
CA ASN A 9 15.03 14.10 -5.60
C ASN A 9 16.35 14.78 -5.97
N GLY A 10 16.42 16.10 -5.84
CA GLY A 10 17.64 16.87 -6.03
C GLY A 10 18.63 16.65 -4.87
N THR A 11 19.71 15.92 -5.11
CA THR A 11 20.83 15.82 -4.16
C THR A 11 21.81 16.98 -4.38
N GLY A 12 21.84 17.92 -3.41
CA GLY A 12 22.86 18.95 -3.32
C GLY A 12 24.22 18.37 -2.92
N THR A 13 25.24 18.74 -3.68
CA THR A 13 26.67 18.44 -3.44
C THR A 13 27.21 19.20 -2.24
N GLU A 14 27.82 18.50 -1.27
CA GLU A 14 28.82 19.08 -0.37
C GLU A 14 30.16 18.33 -0.49
N THR A 15 31.21 19.13 -0.67
CA THR A 15 32.60 18.71 -0.81
C THR A 15 33.28 18.87 0.55
N GLY A 16 33.99 17.83 1.02
CA GLY A 16 34.82 17.92 2.22
C GLY A 16 35.68 16.67 2.42
N ALA A 17 36.98 16.78 2.15
CA ALA A 17 37.97 15.73 2.32
C ALA A 17 38.47 15.65 3.77
N GLU A 18 38.79 14.44 4.27
CA GLU A 18 40.14 14.08 4.78
C GLU A 18 40.24 12.64 5.36
N THR A 19 41.19 11.89 4.79
CA THR A 19 42.13 10.88 5.35
C THR A 19 41.70 9.77 6.34
N GLY A 20 41.56 8.56 5.76
CA GLY A 20 42.12 7.25 6.12
C GLY A 20 42.56 6.86 7.54
N THR A 21 42.04 5.72 8.01
CA THR A 21 42.80 4.63 8.67
C THR A 21 42.05 3.30 8.49
N THR A 22 42.78 2.26 8.10
CA THR A 22 42.31 0.92 7.67
C THR A 22 42.30 -0.06 8.84
N GLU A 23 41.23 -0.84 9.03
CA GLU A 23 41.22 -2.08 9.84
C GLU A 23 40.31 -3.17 9.23
N PRO A 24 40.55 -4.47 9.53
CA PRO A 24 40.41 -5.55 8.55
C PRO A 24 39.08 -6.32 8.57
N ARG A 25 38.84 -6.96 7.43
CA ARG A 25 37.72 -7.82 7.01
C ARG A 25 37.71 -9.17 7.76
N ALA A 26 36.55 -9.57 8.30
CA ALA A 26 36.31 -10.91 8.86
C ALA A 26 35.43 -11.76 7.93
N ASP A 27 35.88 -12.99 7.66
CA ASP A 27 35.26 -14.02 6.82
C ASP A 27 34.24 -14.86 7.61
N PRO A 28 33.14 -15.35 7.00
CA PRO A 28 32.06 -16.03 7.69
C PRO A 28 32.18 -17.55 7.53
N GLN A 29 32.40 -18.31 8.61
CA GLN A 29 31.94 -19.70 8.72
C GLN A 29 32.10 -20.31 10.12
N SER A 30 31.05 -21.03 10.52
CA SER A 30 31.02 -22.19 11.43
C SER A 30 30.38 -22.02 12.82
N ARG A 31 29.43 -22.95 13.06
CA ARG A 31 29.00 -23.57 14.33
C ARG A 31 27.92 -22.83 15.14
N ASN A 32 26.69 -23.34 15.06
CA ASN A 32 26.18 -24.11 16.19
C ASN A 32 25.03 -25.06 15.77
N THR A 33 25.37 -26.32 15.54
CA THR A 33 24.44 -27.45 15.48
C THR A 33 24.17 -27.96 16.90
N ASP A 34 22.96 -28.46 17.11
CA ASP A 34 22.52 -29.31 18.24
C ASP A 34 21.80 -28.60 19.40
N ARG A 35 20.48 -28.41 19.26
CA ARG A 35 19.55 -28.47 20.39
C ARG A 35 18.32 -29.30 20.03
N ARG A 36 18.33 -30.51 20.57
CA ARG A 36 17.30 -31.55 20.57
C ARG A 36 15.93 -30.98 20.96
N TYR A 37 14.93 -31.10 20.08
CA TYR A 37 13.52 -31.02 20.45
C TYR A 37 13.06 -32.43 20.87
N GLY A 38 12.91 -32.64 22.17
CA GLY A 38 12.26 -33.81 22.75
C GLY A 38 11.33 -33.36 23.87
N GLY A 39 10.02 -33.43 23.64
CA GLY A 39 9.01 -33.00 24.61
C GLY A 39 7.61 -33.45 24.21
N CYS A 40 7.21 -34.60 24.76
CA CYS A 40 5.90 -35.26 24.81
C CYS A 40 4.66 -34.36 24.55
N ILE A 41 3.85 -34.71 23.54
CA ILE A 41 2.49 -34.21 23.37
C ILE A 41 1.55 -35.10 24.19
N THR A 42 0.99 -34.57 25.27
CA THR A 42 -0.22 -35.12 25.89
C THR A 42 -1.41 -34.29 25.44
N THR A 43 -2.31 -34.89 24.65
CA THR A 43 -3.61 -34.31 24.32
C THR A 43 -4.49 -34.27 25.56
N HIS A 44 -4.68 -33.09 26.15
CA HIS A 44 -5.77 -32.83 27.09
C HIS A 44 -7.01 -32.43 26.29
N ASP A 45 -7.88 -33.39 26.06
CA ASP A 45 -9.20 -33.19 25.44
C ASP A 45 -10.21 -32.80 26.54
N ALA A 46 -10.16 -31.53 26.97
CA ALA A 46 -11.13 -30.96 27.90
C ALA A 46 -11.70 -29.66 27.30
N PRO A 47 -13.03 -29.52 27.14
CA PRO A 47 -13.62 -28.29 26.61
C PRO A 47 -13.44 -27.15 27.61
N LEU A 48 -12.77 -26.08 27.18
CA LEU A 48 -12.60 -24.86 27.98
C LEU A 48 -13.98 -24.20 28.23
N PRO A 49 -14.26 -23.74 29.46
CA PRO A 49 -15.48 -22.98 29.73
C PRO A 49 -15.47 -21.65 28.96
N ARG A 50 -16.56 -21.36 28.24
CA ARG A 50 -16.75 -20.06 27.58
C ARG A 50 -16.97 -18.98 28.64
N THR A 51 -15.90 -18.32 29.05
CA THR A 51 -15.98 -17.06 29.77
C THR A 51 -16.38 -15.96 28.78
N THR A 52 -17.59 -15.41 28.93
CA THR A 52 -17.91 -14.10 28.34
C THR A 52 -17.13 -13.05 29.14
N HIS A 53 -15.85 -12.88 28.81
CA HIS A 53 -15.03 -11.83 29.39
C HIS A 53 -15.47 -10.49 28.76
N ARG A 54 -16.50 -9.86 29.34
CA ARG A 54 -16.68 -8.43 29.13
C ARG A 54 -15.54 -7.75 29.91
N ALA A 55 -14.47 -7.42 29.19
CA ALA A 55 -13.40 -6.62 29.75
C ALA A 55 -13.98 -5.27 30.23
N PRO A 56 -13.56 -4.76 31.40
CA PRO A 56 -13.81 -3.37 31.75
C PRO A 56 -13.23 -2.48 30.65
N THR A 57 -14.00 -1.53 30.16
CA THR A 57 -13.51 -0.52 29.24
C THR A 57 -12.53 0.38 29.99
N ASP A 58 -11.24 0.19 29.72
CA ASP A 58 -10.19 1.13 30.10
C ASP A 58 -10.40 2.42 29.29
N PRO A 59 -10.63 3.59 29.93
CA PRO A 59 -10.83 4.85 29.21
C PRO A 59 -9.61 5.31 28.40
N THR A 60 -8.45 4.68 28.56
CA THR A 60 -7.24 4.92 27.77
C THR A 60 -7.05 3.94 26.62
N ASN A 61 -7.87 2.88 26.55
CA ASN A 61 -7.86 1.94 25.44
C ASN A 61 -9.03 2.27 24.51
N PRO A 62 -8.78 2.89 23.34
CA PRO A 62 -9.86 3.23 22.42
C PRO A 62 -10.63 1.97 22.06
N ASP A 63 -11.95 2.09 22.03
CA ASP A 63 -12.80 1.00 21.59
C ASP A 63 -12.36 0.62 20.16
N ILE A 64 -11.72 -0.53 19.98
CA ILE A 64 -11.28 -1.06 18.68
C ILE A 64 -12.44 -1.12 17.65
N ARG A 65 -13.68 -1.03 18.12
CA ARG A 65 -14.88 -0.92 17.30
C ARG A 65 -15.20 0.49 16.81
N SER A 66 -14.74 1.54 17.48
CA SER A 66 -14.85 2.92 16.97
C SER A 66 -13.71 3.23 16.00
N LEU A 67 -12.49 2.71 16.23
CA LEU A 67 -11.40 2.73 15.23
C LEU A 67 -11.77 2.02 13.93
N ARG A 68 -12.70 1.05 13.98
CA ARG A 68 -13.21 0.36 12.77
C ARG A 68 -13.99 1.25 11.80
N MET A 69 -14.40 2.45 12.21
CA MET A 69 -15.07 3.39 11.31
C MET A 69 -14.07 4.19 10.47
N ASP A 70 -12.81 4.29 10.93
CA ASP A 70 -11.76 5.08 10.26
C ASP A 70 -10.89 4.22 9.34
N TYR A 71 -10.81 2.91 9.58
CA TYR A 71 -10.02 1.97 8.79
C TYR A 71 -10.90 0.90 8.11
N PRO A 72 -10.86 0.77 6.77
CA PRO A 72 -11.47 -0.35 6.07
C PRO A 72 -10.93 -1.70 6.56
N PRO A 73 -11.75 -2.75 6.62
CA PRO A 73 -11.26 -4.07 7.01
C PRO A 73 -10.28 -4.60 5.94
N LEU A 74 -9.24 -5.34 6.36
CA LEU A 74 -8.20 -5.82 5.44
C LEU A 74 -8.73 -6.59 4.22
N ARG A 75 -9.83 -7.32 4.39
CA ARG A 75 -10.48 -8.08 3.30
C ARG A 75 -11.06 -7.20 2.18
N ASP A 76 -11.23 -5.90 2.43
CA ASP A 76 -11.74 -4.94 1.47
C ASP A 76 -10.60 -4.29 0.67
N TYR A 77 -9.36 -4.78 0.80
CA TYR A 77 -8.24 -4.36 -0.03
C TYR A 77 -7.90 -5.40 -1.11
N GLY A 78 -7.64 -4.92 -2.31
CA GLY A 78 -6.91 -5.61 -3.37
C GLY A 78 -5.43 -5.19 -3.36
N VAL A 79 -4.61 -6.00 -4.02
CA VAL A 79 -3.16 -5.83 -4.13
C VAL A 79 -2.82 -5.70 -5.61
N ILE A 80 -2.10 -4.65 -5.98
CA ILE A 80 -1.51 -4.51 -7.31
C ILE A 80 0.01 -4.46 -7.18
N GLY A 81 0.73 -4.89 -8.21
CA GLY A 81 2.20 -4.88 -8.18
C GLY A 81 2.81 -5.17 -9.55
N ASN A 82 4.03 -4.68 -9.73
CA ASN A 82 5.01 -5.20 -10.69
C ASN A 82 6.19 -5.77 -9.88
N ASP A 83 7.06 -6.59 -10.47
CA ASP A 83 8.05 -7.42 -9.74
C ASP A 83 8.90 -6.71 -8.65
N ASP A 84 8.95 -5.37 -8.66
CA ASP A 84 9.67 -4.49 -7.73
C ASP A 84 8.79 -3.53 -6.90
N ARG A 85 7.45 -3.48 -7.08
CA ARG A 85 6.52 -2.60 -6.33
C ARG A 85 5.21 -3.27 -5.97
N CYS A 86 4.54 -2.74 -4.96
CA CYS A 86 3.23 -3.21 -4.53
C CYS A 86 2.42 -2.10 -3.88
N ALA A 87 1.11 -2.09 -4.11
CA ALA A 87 0.19 -1.15 -3.49
C ALA A 87 -1.09 -1.85 -3.01
N LEU A 88 -1.69 -1.33 -1.94
CA LEU A 88 -3.00 -1.77 -1.44
C LEU A 88 -4.08 -0.79 -1.88
N VAL A 89 -5.09 -1.34 -2.56
CA VAL A 89 -6.23 -0.59 -3.09
C VAL A 89 -7.48 -0.97 -2.31
N SER A 90 -8.07 -0.01 -1.61
CA SER A 90 -9.35 -0.15 -0.91
C SER A 90 -10.51 -0.30 -1.90
N ARG A 91 -11.52 -1.09 -1.54
CA ARG A 91 -12.80 -1.21 -2.24
C ARG A 91 -13.61 0.09 -2.25
N ALA A 92 -13.17 1.10 -1.49
CA ALA A 92 -13.66 2.47 -1.59
C ALA A 92 -12.99 3.29 -2.71
N GLY A 93 -12.05 2.71 -3.48
CA GLY A 93 -11.37 3.39 -4.59
C GLY A 93 -10.08 4.13 -4.22
N SER A 94 -9.54 3.88 -3.03
CA SER A 94 -8.35 4.57 -2.53
C SER A 94 -7.12 3.65 -2.54
N ILE A 95 -5.99 4.16 -3.02
CA ILE A 95 -4.68 3.54 -2.75
C ILE A 95 -4.24 4.06 -1.38
N ASP A 96 -4.25 3.19 -0.39
CA ASP A 96 -3.98 3.54 1.01
C ASP A 96 -2.60 3.09 1.49
N TRP A 97 -1.90 2.29 0.68
CA TRP A 97 -0.52 1.90 0.92
C TRP A 97 0.26 1.81 -0.39
N CYS A 98 1.42 2.45 -0.44
CA CYS A 98 2.41 2.28 -1.50
C CYS A 98 3.77 2.81 -1.04
N CYS A 99 4.83 2.02 -1.24
CA CYS A 99 6.21 2.51 -1.20
C CYS A 99 6.63 2.94 -2.60
N PHE A 100 7.50 3.94 -2.67
CA PHE A 100 7.96 4.46 -3.95
C PHE A 100 9.36 5.09 -3.80
N PRO A 101 10.28 4.89 -4.76
CA PRO A 101 10.07 4.19 -6.04
C PRO A 101 10.08 2.66 -6.00
N HIS A 102 10.64 2.03 -4.97
CA HIS A 102 10.70 0.57 -4.81
C HIS A 102 9.96 0.13 -3.54
N LEU A 103 9.70 -1.18 -3.43
CA LEU A 103 8.97 -1.75 -2.30
C LEU A 103 9.69 -1.54 -0.95
N GLU A 104 11.02 -1.51 -0.96
CA GLU A 104 11.89 -1.30 0.18
C GLU A 104 12.04 0.17 0.60
N ASP A 105 11.57 1.11 -0.22
CA ASP A 105 11.68 2.55 0.06
C ASP A 105 10.61 3.04 1.04
N ALA A 106 10.71 4.32 1.41
CA ALA A 106 9.72 4.99 2.24
C ALA A 106 8.32 4.96 1.59
N SER A 107 7.29 4.84 2.44
CA SER A 107 5.90 4.91 1.99
C SER A 107 5.57 6.32 1.50
N VAL A 108 4.93 6.41 0.34
CA VAL A 108 4.28 7.65 -0.15
C VAL A 108 2.80 7.68 0.27
N PHE A 109 2.19 6.51 0.45
CA PHE A 109 0.88 6.34 1.05
C PHE A 109 0.96 5.33 2.20
N ALA A 110 0.33 5.67 3.31
CA ALA A 110 0.32 4.91 4.55
C ALA A 110 -1.00 5.09 5.33
N ARG A 111 -2.10 5.43 4.65
CA ARG A 111 -3.42 5.64 5.26
C ARG A 111 -3.94 4.43 6.02
N ILE A 112 -3.52 3.21 5.64
CA ILE A 112 -3.87 1.98 6.38
C ILE A 112 -3.24 1.95 7.80
N LEU A 113 -2.16 2.70 8.03
CA LEU A 113 -1.49 2.80 9.33
C LEU A 113 -1.86 4.09 10.09
N ASP A 114 -2.10 5.18 9.37
CA ASP A 114 -2.51 6.47 9.92
C ASP A 114 -3.55 7.12 8.98
N ALA A 115 -4.82 7.04 9.37
CA ALA A 115 -5.94 7.51 8.55
C ALA A 115 -5.90 9.02 8.24
N ASP A 116 -5.21 9.83 9.07
CA ASP A 116 -5.20 11.29 8.98
C ASP A 116 -3.94 11.80 8.26
N SER A 117 -2.77 11.21 8.57
CA SER A 117 -1.47 11.71 8.11
C SER A 117 -0.77 10.79 7.12
N GLY A 118 -1.26 9.56 6.92
CA GLY A 118 -0.59 8.55 6.11
C GLY A 118 -0.59 8.86 4.61
N GLY A 119 -1.48 9.73 4.13
CA GLY A 119 -1.60 10.04 2.71
C GLY A 119 -2.21 8.91 1.87
N HIS A 120 -2.80 9.28 0.75
CA HIS A 120 -3.55 8.37 -0.12
C HIS A 120 -3.76 8.94 -1.52
N PHE A 121 -4.27 8.09 -2.41
CA PHE A 121 -4.83 8.52 -3.69
C PHE A 121 -6.23 7.92 -3.85
N SER A 122 -7.29 8.73 -3.78
CA SER A 122 -8.68 8.28 -3.88
C SER A 122 -9.33 8.67 -5.19
N ILE A 123 -10.05 7.73 -5.80
CA ILE A 123 -11.01 7.98 -6.87
C ILE A 123 -12.30 7.23 -6.54
N SER A 124 -13.38 7.96 -6.25
CA SER A 124 -14.63 7.34 -5.78
C SER A 124 -15.86 8.21 -6.06
N PRO A 125 -17.09 7.63 -6.10
CA PRO A 125 -18.30 8.40 -6.29
C PRO A 125 -18.51 9.45 -5.19
N THR A 126 -18.99 10.63 -5.58
CA THR A 126 -19.36 11.71 -4.65
C THR A 126 -20.69 11.46 -3.93
N THR A 127 -21.44 10.46 -4.37
CA THR A 127 -22.71 10.02 -3.80
C THR A 127 -22.61 8.62 -3.22
N ALA A 128 -23.59 8.21 -2.42
CA ALA A 128 -23.68 6.84 -1.92
C ALA A 128 -23.60 5.82 -3.06
N SER A 129 -22.79 4.78 -2.87
CA SER A 129 -22.55 3.73 -3.83
C SER A 129 -22.33 2.39 -3.15
N GLU A 130 -22.59 1.32 -3.88
CA GLU A 130 -22.06 -0.01 -3.55
C GLU A 130 -20.82 -0.26 -4.40
N SER A 131 -19.85 -1.00 -3.85
CA SER A 131 -18.62 -1.29 -4.59
C SER A 131 -18.18 -2.74 -4.49
N SER A 132 -17.55 -3.21 -5.56
CA SER A 132 -17.02 -4.57 -5.67
C SER A 132 -15.63 -4.57 -6.29
N HIS A 133 -14.85 -5.59 -5.93
CA HIS A 133 -13.53 -5.84 -6.50
C HIS A 133 -13.55 -7.11 -7.33
N ARG A 134 -12.81 -7.10 -8.44
CA ARG A 134 -12.37 -8.32 -9.10
C ARG A 134 -11.01 -8.11 -9.73
N TYR A 135 -10.22 -9.18 -9.82
CA TYR A 135 -9.08 -9.20 -10.71
C TYR A 135 -9.56 -9.61 -12.11
N VAL A 136 -9.04 -8.96 -13.14
CA VAL A 136 -9.27 -9.39 -14.52
C VAL A 136 -8.58 -10.74 -14.74
N ASP A 137 -9.31 -11.67 -15.35
CA ASP A 137 -8.93 -13.08 -15.45
C ASP A 137 -7.46 -13.31 -15.84
N ARG A 138 -6.72 -13.97 -14.94
CA ARG A 138 -5.30 -14.34 -15.10
C ARG A 138 -4.37 -13.13 -15.28
N THR A 139 -4.70 -11.98 -14.70
CA THR A 139 -3.85 -10.78 -14.69
C THR A 139 -3.77 -10.16 -13.29
N ASN A 140 -2.85 -9.21 -13.10
CA ASN A 140 -2.75 -8.38 -11.90
C ASN A 140 -3.52 -7.05 -12.02
N LEU A 141 -4.44 -6.93 -12.98
CA LEU A 141 -5.31 -5.76 -13.11
C LEU A 141 -6.46 -5.89 -12.11
N LEU A 142 -6.59 -4.90 -11.23
CA LEU A 142 -7.65 -4.84 -10.24
C LEU A 142 -8.73 -3.88 -10.69
N GLU A 143 -9.97 -4.36 -10.81
CA GLU A 143 -11.13 -3.54 -11.08
C GLU A 143 -11.90 -3.26 -9.79
N THR A 144 -12.15 -1.97 -9.52
CA THR A 144 -13.09 -1.48 -8.50
C THR A 144 -14.31 -0.89 -9.20
N THR A 145 -15.43 -1.61 -9.16
CA THR A 145 -16.68 -1.16 -9.77
C THR A 145 -17.59 -0.54 -8.71
N PHE A 146 -18.10 0.66 -8.99
CA PHE A 146 -19.05 1.41 -8.20
C PHE A 146 -20.42 1.43 -8.87
N GLU A 147 -21.46 1.07 -8.13
CA GLU A 147 -22.85 1.21 -8.51
C GLU A 147 -23.49 2.36 -7.74
N THR A 148 -24.06 3.33 -8.45
CA THR A 148 -24.80 4.45 -7.88
C THR A 148 -26.24 4.44 -8.38
N ALA A 149 -27.08 5.31 -7.83
CA ALA A 149 -28.44 5.50 -8.36
C ALA A 149 -28.45 6.07 -9.81
N GLY A 150 -27.37 6.74 -10.25
CA GLY A 150 -27.28 7.41 -11.55
C GLY A 150 -26.52 6.63 -12.63
N GLY A 151 -25.73 5.63 -12.26
CA GLY A 151 -24.87 4.91 -13.18
C GLY A 151 -23.83 4.02 -12.49
N GLN A 152 -22.97 3.43 -13.30
CA GLN A 152 -21.88 2.55 -12.89
C GLN A 152 -20.56 3.06 -13.45
N ALA A 153 -19.53 3.11 -12.60
CA ALA A 153 -18.16 3.43 -12.99
C ALA A 153 -17.19 2.37 -12.48
N THR A 154 -16.16 2.06 -13.27
CA THR A 154 -15.10 1.13 -12.90
C THR A 154 -13.76 1.86 -12.92
N VAL A 155 -12.97 1.63 -11.87
CA VAL A 155 -11.56 2.04 -11.79
C VAL A 155 -10.71 0.79 -11.96
N THR A 156 -9.83 0.78 -12.95
CA THR A 156 -8.86 -0.30 -13.16
C THR A 156 -7.49 0.17 -12.73
N ASP A 157 -6.96 -0.47 -11.69
CA ASP A 157 -5.67 -0.17 -11.08
C ASP A 157 -4.64 -1.23 -11.47
N PHE A 158 -3.46 -0.81 -11.94
CA PHE A 158 -2.34 -1.71 -12.25
C PHE A 158 -0.99 -0.99 -12.29
N MET A 159 0.09 -1.78 -12.25
CA MET A 159 1.46 -1.33 -12.50
C MET A 159 1.98 -2.04 -13.76
N PRO A 160 2.59 -1.34 -14.72
CA PRO A 160 3.13 -1.97 -15.92
C PRO A 160 4.31 -2.87 -15.54
N LEU A 161 4.47 -3.97 -16.25
CA LEU A 161 5.69 -4.76 -16.18
C LEU A 161 6.79 -4.07 -17.00
N ARG A 162 8.04 -4.18 -16.57
CA ARG A 162 9.19 -3.86 -17.42
C ARG A 162 9.24 -4.89 -18.54
N ASP A 163 9.20 -4.46 -19.79
CA ASP A 163 9.51 -5.33 -20.91
C ASP A 163 11.02 -5.64 -20.90
N GLY A 164 11.36 -6.91 -21.12
CA GLY A 164 12.74 -7.39 -21.06
C GLY A 164 13.60 -6.94 -22.24
N GLU A 165 14.85 -6.62 -21.94
CA GLU A 165 15.99 -6.22 -22.81
C GLU A 165 16.25 -4.72 -22.97
N ASP A 166 15.23 -3.86 -22.88
CA ASP A 166 15.45 -2.41 -22.92
C ASP A 166 15.65 -1.88 -21.49
N HIS A 167 16.93 -1.69 -21.13
CA HIS A 167 17.32 -0.80 -20.04
C HIS A 167 17.11 0.66 -20.48
N ASP A 168 15.89 1.02 -20.89
CA ASP A 168 15.55 2.43 -20.92
C ASP A 168 15.55 2.89 -19.47
N ASP A 169 16.51 3.78 -19.15
CA ASP A 169 16.55 4.54 -17.90
C ASP A 169 15.25 5.35 -17.70
N ASP A 170 14.42 5.45 -18.75
CA ASP A 170 13.11 6.11 -18.80
C ASP A 170 11.92 5.18 -18.48
N PHE A 171 12.10 3.92 -18.04
CA PHE A 171 10.96 3.10 -17.61
C PHE A 171 10.25 3.79 -16.44
N GLN A 172 9.11 4.41 -16.75
CA GLN A 172 8.44 5.27 -15.81
C GLN A 172 7.82 4.43 -14.69
N GLN A 173 8.39 4.58 -13.51
CA GLN A 173 7.86 4.04 -12.27
C GLN A 173 6.47 4.66 -12.08
N SER A 174 5.42 3.87 -12.24
CA SER A 174 4.07 4.42 -12.35
C SER A 174 3.00 3.44 -11.90
N ILE A 175 1.91 4.03 -11.40
CA ILE A 175 0.66 3.34 -11.11
C ILE A 175 -0.37 3.92 -12.06
N TYR A 176 -1.01 3.08 -12.86
CA TYR A 176 -2.08 3.48 -13.74
C TYR A 176 -3.42 3.23 -13.06
N ARG A 177 -4.28 4.24 -13.15
CA ARG A 177 -5.67 4.19 -12.69
C ARG A 177 -6.56 4.64 -13.84
N VAL A 178 -7.23 3.69 -14.49
CA VAL A 178 -8.06 3.95 -15.67
C VAL A 178 -9.52 4.02 -15.23
N LEU A 179 -10.24 5.06 -15.67
CA LEU A 179 -11.63 5.32 -15.31
C LEU A 179 -12.56 5.09 -16.48
N GLU A 180 -13.56 4.25 -16.31
CA GLU A 180 -14.58 3.95 -17.31
C GLU A 180 -15.98 4.05 -16.71
N CYS A 181 -16.95 4.57 -17.47
CA CYS A 181 -18.36 4.63 -17.10
C CYS A 181 -19.17 3.83 -18.12
N GLU A 182 -19.58 2.62 -17.75
CA GLU A 182 -20.26 1.70 -18.66
C GLU A 182 -21.76 2.00 -18.80
N ARG A 183 -22.38 2.58 -17.76
CA ARG A 183 -23.81 2.87 -17.71
C ARG A 183 -24.10 4.18 -17.01
N GLY A 184 -24.97 4.99 -17.60
CA GLY A 184 -25.47 6.21 -16.97
C GLY A 184 -24.40 7.29 -16.81
N SER A 185 -24.45 8.01 -15.69
CA SER A 185 -23.47 9.05 -15.33
C SER A 185 -23.14 8.95 -13.85
N VAL A 186 -21.86 9.07 -13.52
CA VAL A 186 -21.36 9.03 -12.13
C VAL A 186 -20.41 10.19 -11.91
N ASP A 187 -20.71 11.02 -10.91
CA ASP A 187 -19.80 12.08 -10.48
C ASP A 187 -18.76 11.51 -9.51
N LEU A 188 -17.49 11.54 -9.92
CA LEU A 188 -16.37 11.02 -9.15
C LEU A 188 -15.57 12.16 -8.50
N GLY A 189 -15.19 11.96 -7.24
CA GLY A 189 -14.19 12.77 -6.54
C GLY A 189 -12.81 12.15 -6.72
N LEU A 190 -11.81 13.01 -6.93
CA LEU A 190 -10.41 12.64 -6.99
C LEU A 190 -9.63 13.41 -5.92
N GLU A 191 -8.88 12.70 -5.09
CA GLU A 191 -8.00 13.28 -4.10
C GLU A 191 -6.63 12.62 -4.17
N PHE A 192 -5.59 13.40 -4.43
CA PHE A 192 -4.21 12.95 -4.45
C PHE A 192 -3.44 13.65 -3.32
N ALA A 193 -3.10 12.89 -2.28
CA ALA A 193 -2.50 13.39 -1.05
C ALA A 193 -1.26 12.57 -0.66
N PRO A 194 -0.18 12.59 -1.48
CA PRO A 194 1.05 11.87 -1.15
C PRO A 194 1.76 12.44 0.07
N ARG A 195 2.49 11.58 0.78
CA ARG A 195 3.28 11.90 1.97
C ARG A 195 4.64 11.25 1.86
N PHE A 196 5.59 11.98 1.29
CA PHE A 196 6.96 11.51 1.12
C PHE A 196 7.73 11.49 2.44
N ASP A 197 8.70 10.58 2.54
CA ASP A 197 9.59 10.43 3.69
C ASP A 197 8.81 10.33 5.02
N TYR A 198 7.76 9.50 5.05
CA TYR A 198 6.88 9.36 6.22
C TYR A 198 6.27 10.69 6.69
N ALA A 199 5.86 11.53 5.72
CA ALA A 199 5.33 12.88 5.92
C ALA A 199 6.35 13.92 6.44
N LEU A 200 7.66 13.67 6.30
CA LEU A 200 8.72 14.62 6.69
C LEU A 200 9.14 15.57 5.56
N SER A 201 8.79 15.27 4.30
CA SER A 201 9.24 16.04 3.13
C SER A 201 8.17 16.98 2.55
N LEU A 202 8.60 18.10 1.95
CA LEU A 202 7.75 19.02 1.18
C LEU A 202 7.42 18.43 -0.19
N ILE A 203 6.15 18.56 -0.60
CA ILE A 203 5.66 18.03 -1.88
C ILE A 203 5.95 19.04 -2.99
N HIS A 204 6.64 18.61 -4.04
CA HIS A 204 6.74 19.34 -5.31
C HIS A 204 5.96 18.57 -6.38
N ILE A 205 5.06 19.26 -7.08
CA ILE A 205 4.32 18.71 -8.22
C ILE A 205 4.80 19.48 -9.45
N SER A 206 5.37 18.78 -10.40
CA SER A 206 5.70 19.28 -11.73
C SER A 206 4.62 18.87 -12.73
N ASP A 207 4.27 19.77 -13.63
CA ASP A 207 3.46 19.44 -14.79
C ASP A 207 4.38 18.77 -15.84
N GLY A 208 4.01 17.55 -16.28
CA GLY A 208 4.73 16.78 -17.31
C GLY A 208 4.39 17.19 -18.73
#